data_AF-A0A6G3WZ39-F1
#
_entry.id   AF-A0A6G3WZ39-F1
#
_cell.length_a   1.000
_cell.length_b   1.000
_cell.length_c   1.000
_cell.angle_alpha   90.00
_cell.angle_beta   90.00
_cell.angle_gamma   90.00
#
_symmetry.space_group_name_H-M   'P 1'
#
loop_
_entity.id
_entity.type
_entity.pdbx_description
1 polymer ?
#
loop_
_entity_poly.entity_id
_entity_poly.type
_entity_poly.pdbx_seq_one_letter_code
_entity_poly.pdbx_strand_id
1 'polypeptide(L)'
;MTYARTEPTDQEPDIRARPPLVREFLLVAGLFLAYKFGRRAANGHVEEAFRNAGNVWDLERALHLPGEGAVQGLLLHSQPLIHAANTYYAAVHFPATALFLVWLYWRRPRHYVRSRRVLAALTGAAL
;
A
#
# COMPACT_ATOMS: atom_id res chain seq x y z
N MET A 1 9.95 39.43 46.07
CA MET A 1 8.91 38.47 45.64
C MET A 1 8.80 38.60 44.13
N THR A 2 9.63 37.88 43.38
CA THR A 2 9.73 37.99 41.91
C THR A 2 9.20 36.69 41.33
N TYR A 3 8.00 36.73 40.75
CA TYR A 3 7.41 35.59 40.06
C TYR A 3 8.19 35.31 38.78
N ALA A 4 8.95 34.21 38.77
CA ALA A 4 9.49 33.65 37.53
C ALA A 4 8.31 33.13 36.71
N ARG A 5 7.92 33.88 35.68
CA ARG A 5 7.00 33.43 34.64
C ARG A 5 7.72 32.32 33.86
N THR A 6 7.38 31.07 34.14
CA THR A 6 7.74 29.95 33.27
C THR A 6 6.97 30.11 31.97
N GLU A 7 7.67 30.56 30.93
CA GLU A 7 7.11 30.53 29.58
C GLU A 7 6.77 29.08 29.24
N PRO A 8 5.58 28.77 28.70
CA PRO A 8 5.32 27.44 28.19
C PRO A 8 6.30 27.27 27.04
N THR A 9 7.27 26.38 27.22
CA THR A 9 8.13 25.95 26.13
C THR A 9 7.21 25.57 24.98
N ASP A 10 7.23 26.37 23.92
CA ASP A 10 6.73 25.99 22.62
C ASP A 10 7.44 24.67 22.29
N GLN A 11 6.81 23.56 22.67
CA GLN A 11 7.25 22.23 22.25
C GLN A 11 6.95 22.20 20.77
N GLU A 12 7.87 22.72 19.97
CA GLU A 12 7.96 22.37 18.56
C GLU A 12 7.81 20.84 18.52
N PRO A 13 6.76 20.32 17.88
CA PRO A 13 6.50 18.89 17.91
C PRO A 13 7.76 18.20 17.43
N ASP A 14 8.39 17.40 18.29
CA ASP A 14 9.67 16.78 17.96
C ASP A 14 9.47 15.92 16.71
N ILE A 15 9.85 16.49 15.58
CA ILE A 15 9.72 15.91 14.24
C ILE A 15 10.63 14.67 14.08
N ARG A 16 11.41 14.33 15.11
CA ARG A 16 12.25 13.15 15.23
C ARG A 16 11.66 12.09 16.16
N ALA A 17 10.62 12.41 16.93
CA ALA A 17 9.97 11.45 17.81
C ALA A 17 9.43 10.27 17.00
N ARG A 18 9.89 9.07 17.32
CA ARG A 18 9.44 7.84 16.66
C ARG A 18 7.96 7.63 17.02
N PRO A 19 7.07 7.38 16.04
CA PRO A 19 5.68 7.12 16.37
C PRO A 19 5.58 5.85 17.21
N PRO A 20 4.64 5.76 18.16
CA PRO A 20 4.59 4.66 19.12
C PRO A 20 4.40 3.32 18.40
N LEU A 21 5.25 2.33 18.73
CA LEU A 21 5.26 0.99 18.12
C LEU A 21 3.89 0.32 18.12
N VAL A 22 3.14 0.46 19.22
CA VAL A 22 1.79 -0.10 19.36
C VAL A 22 0.85 0.47 18.30
N ARG A 23 0.93 1.77 18.01
CA ARG A 23 0.11 2.42 16.98
C ARG A 23 0.47 1.92 15.59
N GLU A 24 1.76 1.76 15.29
CA GLU A 24 2.19 1.25 13.97
C GLU A 24 1.81 -0.22 13.79
N PHE A 25 1.92 -1.03 14.84
CA PHE A 25 1.44 -2.42 14.82
C PHE A 25 -0.07 -2.48 14.59
N LEU A 26 -0.85 -1.68 15.31
CA LEU A 26 -2.31 -1.59 15.11
C LEU A 26 -2.66 -1.10 13.70
N LEU A 27 -1.89 -0.17 13.13
CA LEU A 27 -2.05 0.27 11.75
C LEU A 27 -1.80 -0.86 10.76
N VAL A 28 -0.69 -1.59 10.88
CA VAL A 28 -0.35 -2.71 10.01
C VAL A 28 -1.38 -3.83 10.14
N ALA A 29 -1.76 -4.19 11.37
CA ALA A 29 -2.78 -5.19 11.64
C ALA A 29 -4.15 -4.76 11.09
N GLY A 30 -4.53 -3.50 11.28
CA GLY A 30 -5.76 -2.92 10.76
C GLY A 30 -5.81 -2.93 9.23
N LEU A 31 -4.75 -2.47 8.56
CA LEU A 31 -4.63 -2.54 7.10
C LEU A 31 -4.68 -3.99 6.61
N PHE A 32 -4.01 -4.91 7.30
CA PHE A 32 -3.99 -6.33 6.92
C PHE A 32 -5.38 -6.97 7.04
N LEU A 33 -6.12 -6.65 8.10
CA LEU A 33 -7.50 -7.11 8.27
C LEU A 33 -8.41 -6.49 7.21
N ALA A 34 -8.33 -5.18 6.97
CA ALA A 34 -9.10 -4.50 5.93
C ALA A 34 -8.83 -5.12 4.54
N TYR A 35 -7.56 -5.37 4.21
CA TYR A 35 -7.18 -6.08 3.00
C TYR A 35 -7.78 -7.49 2.92
N LYS A 36 -7.71 -8.27 4.01
CA LYS A 36 -8.27 -9.63 4.04
C LYS A 36 -9.80 -9.60 3.86
N PHE A 37 -10.48 -8.65 4.50
CA PHE A 37 -11.93 -8.47 4.37
C PHE A 37 -12.32 -8.02 2.96
N GLY A 38 -11.66 -7.00 2.42
CA GLY A 38 -11.89 -6.54 1.04
C GLY A 38 -11.65 -7.66 0.03
N ARG A 39 -10.55 -8.41 0.17
CA ARG A 39 -10.29 -9.58 -0.68
C ARG A 39 -11.35 -10.67 -0.53
N ARG A 40 -11.86 -10.91 0.68
CA ARG A 40 -12.94 -11.86 0.90
C ARG A 40 -14.26 -11.39 0.29
N ALA A 41 -14.57 -10.10 0.36
CA ALA A 41 -15.77 -9.50 -0.23
C ALA A 41 -15.70 -9.50 -1.76
N ALA A 42 -14.54 -9.20 -2.35
CA ALA A 42 -14.34 -9.22 -3.80
C ALA A 42 -14.38 -10.64 -4.39
N ASN A 43 -13.99 -11.67 -3.62
CA ASN A 43 -14.04 -13.05 -4.08
C ASN A 43 -15.48 -13.46 -4.43
N GLY A 44 -15.68 -13.98 -5.65
CA GLY A 44 -16.99 -14.42 -6.16
C GLY A 44 -17.63 -13.48 -7.18
N HIS A 45 -17.14 -12.24 -7.31
CA HIS A 45 -17.67 -11.23 -8.26
C HIS A 45 -16.97 -11.29 -9.63
N VAL A 46 -16.83 -12.49 -10.20
CA VAL A 46 -16.06 -12.69 -11.45
C VAL A 46 -16.71 -11.94 -12.62
N GLU A 47 -18.02 -12.02 -12.77
CA GLU A 47 -18.75 -11.39 -13.87
C GLU A 47 -18.67 -9.85 -13.81
N GLU A 48 -18.80 -9.28 -12.62
CA GLU A 48 -18.62 -7.85 -12.39
C GLU A 48 -17.18 -7.38 -12.64
N ALA A 49 -16.18 -8.19 -12.27
CA ALA A 49 -14.79 -7.91 -12.59
C ALA A 49 -14.54 -7.88 -14.11
N PHE A 50 -15.13 -8.80 -14.89
CA PHE A 50 -15.04 -8.76 -16.36
C PHE A 50 -15.73 -7.54 -16.97
N ARG A 51 -16.90 -7.15 -16.43
CA ARG A 51 -17.58 -5.92 -16.86
C ARG A 51 -16.72 -4.68 -16.61
N ASN A 52 -16.12 -4.57 -15.43
CA ASN A 52 -15.21 -3.47 -15.11
C ASN A 52 -13.97 -3.47 -16.01
N ALA A 53 -13.41 -4.65 -16.33
CA ALA A 53 -12.30 -4.77 -17.27
C ALA A 53 -12.67 -4.25 -18.68
N GLY A 54 -13.89 -4.53 -19.16
CA GLY A 54 -14.41 -3.97 -20.42
C GLY A 54 -14.46 -2.44 -20.40
N ASN A 55 -14.99 -1.84 -19.32
CA ASN A 55 -15.06 -0.38 -19.19
C ASN A 55 -13.66 0.27 -19.19
N VAL A 56 -12.69 -0.34 -18.51
CA VAL A 56 -11.29 0.13 -18.50
C VAL A 56 -10.68 -0.01 -19.90
N TRP A 57 -10.91 -1.13 -20.57
CA TRP A 57 -10.45 -1.36 -21.93
C TRP A 57 -10.96 -0.28 -22.89
N ASP A 58 -12.25 0.06 -22.84
CA ASP A 58 -12.84 1.09 -23.70
C ASP A 58 -12.27 2.48 -23.42
N LEU A 59 -12.04 2.82 -22.14
CA LEU A 59 -11.40 4.07 -21.73
C LEU A 59 -9.98 4.18 -22.30
N GLU A 60 -9.17 3.11 -22.20
CA GLU A 60 -7.82 3.08 -22.76
C GLU A 60 -7.82 3.33 -24.27
N ARG A 61 -8.82 2.80 -25.00
CA ARG A 61 -8.93 2.97 -26.46
C ARG A 61 -9.38 4.38 -26.80
N ALA A 62 -10.28 4.97 -26.01
CA ALA A 62 -10.64 6.38 -26.13
C ALA A 62 -9.42 7.30 -25.92
N LEU A 63 -8.55 6.95 -24.96
CA LEU A 63 -7.30 7.68 -24.66
C LEU A 63 -6.12 7.31 -25.58
N HIS A 64 -6.30 6.40 -26.53
CA HIS A 64 -5.26 5.91 -27.44
C HIS A 64 -4.02 5.36 -26.70
N LEU A 65 -4.22 4.73 -25.54
CA LEU A 65 -3.16 4.08 -24.79
C LEU A 65 -2.74 2.75 -25.46
N PRO A 66 -1.45 2.38 -25.41
CA PRO A 66 -0.98 1.13 -25.97
C PRO A 66 -1.58 -0.06 -25.21
N GLY A 67 -1.97 -1.10 -25.96
CA GLY A 67 -2.55 -2.31 -25.37
C GLY A 67 -1.50 -3.26 -24.78
N GLU A 68 -1.81 -3.84 -23.64
CA GLU A 68 -0.97 -4.82 -22.93
C GLU A 68 -1.19 -6.28 -23.39
N GLY A 69 -2.10 -6.51 -24.34
CA GLY A 69 -2.49 -7.85 -24.79
C GLY A 69 -1.36 -8.73 -25.32
N ALA A 70 -0.31 -8.13 -25.90
CA ALA A 70 0.87 -8.89 -26.32
C ALA A 70 1.66 -9.45 -25.12
N VAL A 71 1.87 -8.63 -24.08
CA VAL A 71 2.56 -9.03 -22.85
C VAL A 71 1.69 -10.02 -22.08
N GLN A 72 0.41 -9.71 -21.90
CA GLN A 72 -0.54 -10.58 -21.21
C GLN A 72 -0.69 -11.93 -21.95
N GLY A 73 -0.74 -11.92 -23.28
CA GLY A 73 -0.73 -13.13 -24.09
C GLY A 73 0.49 -13.99 -23.81
N LEU A 74 1.70 -13.43 -23.88
CA LEU A 74 2.94 -14.16 -23.58
C LEU A 74 2.95 -14.76 -22.16
N LEU A 75 2.49 -14.00 -21.16
CA LEU A 75 2.38 -14.51 -19.80
C LEU A 75 1.35 -15.64 -19.68
N LEU A 76 0.18 -15.50 -20.30
CA LEU A 76 -0.91 -16.49 -20.20
C LEU A 76 -0.59 -17.82 -20.91
N HIS A 77 0.33 -17.84 -21.86
CA HIS A 77 0.78 -19.07 -22.52
C HIS A 77 1.71 -19.93 -21.64
N SER A 78 2.24 -19.37 -20.55
CA SER A 78 3.22 -20.06 -19.70
C SER A 78 2.74 -20.18 -18.26
N GLN A 79 2.13 -21.32 -17.94
CA GLN A 79 1.78 -21.69 -16.56
C GLN A 79 2.92 -21.51 -15.54
N PRO A 80 4.18 -21.91 -15.80
CA PRO A 80 5.25 -21.67 -14.84
C PRO A 80 5.55 -20.18 -14.65
N LEU A 81 5.38 -19.34 -15.69
CA LEU A 81 5.58 -17.90 -15.59
C LEU A 81 4.46 -17.24 -14.77
N ILE A 82 3.21 -17.65 -14.98
CA ILE A 82 2.07 -17.23 -14.15
C ILE A 82 2.32 -17.59 -12.68
N HIS A 83 2.75 -18.83 -12.43
CA HIS A 83 3.01 -19.29 -11.06
C HIS A 83 4.17 -18.52 -10.42
N ALA A 84 5.27 -18.30 -11.15
CA ALA A 84 6.40 -17.51 -10.67
C ALA A 84 6.00 -16.06 -10.36
N ALA A 85 5.22 -15.41 -11.23
CA ALA A 85 4.73 -14.06 -11.02
C ALA A 85 3.82 -13.97 -9.78
N ASN A 86 2.89 -14.92 -9.62
CA ASN A 86 2.01 -15.00 -8.45
C ASN A 86 2.78 -15.27 -7.16
N THR A 87 3.77 -16.17 -7.19
CA THR A 87 4.61 -16.47 -6.04
C THR A 87 5.51 -15.29 -5.68
N TYR A 88 6.08 -14.59 -6.67
CA TYR A 88 6.82 -13.35 -6.44
C TYR A 88 5.93 -12.30 -5.75
N TYR A 89 4.71 -12.11 -6.27
CA TYR A 89 3.76 -11.17 -5.70
C TYR A 89 3.40 -11.53 -4.24
N ALA A 90 3.17 -12.81 -3.94
CA ALA A 90 2.80 -13.23 -2.60
C ALA A 90 3.99 -13.25 -1.61
N ALA A 91 5.12 -13.83 -2.03
CA ALA A 91 6.24 -14.16 -1.13
C ALA A 91 7.33 -13.09 -1.09
N VAL A 92 7.42 -12.22 -2.10
CA VAL A 92 8.46 -11.18 -2.17
C VAL A 92 7.86 -9.80 -1.98
N HIS A 93 6.83 -9.43 -2.74
CA HIS A 93 6.30 -8.06 -2.72
C HIS A 93 5.84 -7.65 -1.31
N PHE A 94 4.93 -8.40 -0.69
CA PHE A 94 4.43 -8.04 0.65
C PHE A 94 5.51 -8.09 1.74
N PRO A 95 6.34 -9.16 1.85
CA PRO A 95 7.38 -9.19 2.87
C PRO A 95 8.44 -8.11 2.66
N ALA A 96 8.83 -7.83 1.41
CA ALA A 96 9.78 -6.77 1.11
C ALA A 96 9.24 -5.39 1.50
N THR A 97 7.97 -5.08 1.23
CA THR A 97 7.34 -3.82 1.66
C THR A 97 7.31 -3.71 3.19
N ALA A 98 6.96 -4.79 3.90
CA ALA A 98 6.95 -4.80 5.36
C ALA A 98 8.37 -4.58 5.93
N LEU A 99 9.36 -5.31 5.43
CA LEU A 99 10.77 -5.17 5.84
C LEU A 99 11.29 -3.76 5.54
N PHE A 100 10.96 -3.19 4.39
CA PHE A 100 11.34 -1.83 4.01
C PHE A 100 10.76 -0.79 4.97
N LEU A 101 9.49 -0.94 5.36
CA LEU A 101 8.85 -0.05 6.35
C LEU A 101 9.48 -0.20 7.74
N VAL A 102 9.76 -1.43 8.19
CA VAL A 102 10.46 -1.68 9.47
C VAL A 102 11.85 -1.03 9.47
N TRP A 103 12.59 -1.21 8.37
CA TRP A 103 13.90 -0.60 8.19
C TRP A 103 13.85 0.93 8.22
N LEU A 104 12.88 1.54 7.51
CA LEU A 104 12.66 2.98 7.54
C LEU A 104 12.28 3.46 8.95
N TYR A 105 11.44 2.72 9.65
CA TYR A 105 11.02 3.05 11.01
C TYR A 105 12.24 3.12 11.97
N TRP A 106 13.19 2.19 11.84
CA TRP A 106 14.41 2.18 12.68
C TRP A 106 15.46 3.20 12.25
N ARG A 107 15.78 3.28 10.95
CA ARG A 107 16.89 4.11 10.47
C ARG A 107 16.51 5.54 10.09
N ARG A 108 15.28 5.77 9.61
CA ARG A 108 14.86 7.04 8.97
C ARG A 108 13.38 7.40 9.26
N PRO A 109 13.02 7.75 10.51
CA PRO A 109 11.62 7.99 10.91
C PRO A 109 10.88 9.05 10.08
N ARG A 110 11.58 10.06 9.56
CA ARG A 110 11.00 11.10 8.70
C ARG A 110 10.51 10.55 7.36
N HIS A 111 11.29 9.66 6.73
CA HIS A 111 10.92 9.02 5.47
C HIS A 111 9.85 7.94 5.68
N TYR A 112 9.84 7.30 6.84
CA TYR A 112 8.81 6.35 7.23
C TYR A 112 7.40 6.97 7.21
N VAL A 113 7.21 8.14 7.83
CA VAL A 113 5.88 8.78 7.90
C VAL A 113 5.36 9.16 6.50
N ARG A 114 6.23 9.68 5.62
CA ARG A 114 5.85 9.98 4.23
C ARG A 114 5.48 8.70 3.47
N SER A 115 6.33 7.67 3.55
CA SER A 115 6.12 6.41 2.84
C SER A 115 4.84 5.71 3.30
N ARG A 116 4.58 5.69 4.62
CA ARG A 116 3.34 5.14 5.19
C ARG A 116 2.09 5.87 4.70
N ARG A 117 2.12 7.21 4.64
CA ARG A 117 0.99 8.00 4.14
C ARG A 117 0.69 7.69 2.68
N VAL A 118 1.73 7.60 1.84
CA VAL A 118 1.58 7.22 0.43
C VAL A 118 1.00 5.81 0.31
N LEU A 119 1.52 4.85 1.08
CA LEU A 119 1.01 3.48 1.07
C LEU A 119 -0.46 3.43 1.49
N ALA A 120 -0.82 4.11 2.58
CA ALA A 120 -2.21 4.16 3.06
C ALA A 120 -3.16 4.85 2.05
N ALA A 121 -2.72 5.94 1.42
CA ALA A 121 -3.51 6.63 0.40
C ALA A 121 -3.74 5.76 -0.84
N LEU A 122 -2.68 5.08 -1.33
CA LEU A 122 -2.79 4.17 -2.46
C LEU A 122 -3.67 2.96 -2.15
N THR A 123 -3.52 2.35 -0.96
CA THR A 123 -4.38 1.25 -0.53
C THR A 123 -5.84 1.70 -0.38
N GLY A 124 -6.07 2.88 0.20
CA GLY A 124 -7.41 3.43 0.36
C GLY A 124 -8.10 3.81 -0.96
N ALA A 125 -7.34 4.29 -1.94
CA ALA A 125 -7.86 4.57 -3.28
C ALA A 125 -8.17 3.30 -4.10
N ALA A 126 -7.59 2.16 -3.71
CA ALA A 126 -7.74 0.89 -4.41
C ALA A 126 -8.79 -0.05 -3.79
N LEU A 127 -9.29 0.27 -2.58
CA LEU A 127 -10.38 -0.45 -1.89
C LEU A 127 -11.73 0.14 -2.27
#